data_AF-A0A6I7LGT5-F1
#
_entry.id   AF-A0A6I7LGT5-F1
#
_cell.length_a   1.000
_cell.length_b   1.000
_cell.length_c   1.000
_cell.angle_alpha   90.00
_cell.angle_beta   90.00
_cell.angle_gamma   90.00
#
_symmetry.space_group_name_H-M   'P 1'
#
loop_
_entity.id
_entity.type
_entity.pdbx_description
1 polymer ?
#
loop_
_entity_poly.entity_id
_entity_poly.type
_entity_poly.pdbx_seq_one_letter_code
_entity_poly.pdbx_strand_id
1 'polypeptide(L)'
;MKIFEGLVLYEIALLCLGILMFILLLFILMYFVFKKRSVKVLMFLFPFPIIMIAYPSVKSVQFGNGITITKELTAQLKNDPKDKEAKSALVGKLNELQDKYINDPATFLVFANAHAALGDTSMAVNFIDSALALNTEYTPALNFERQTQAPLIRINGDMAKLATNPYDIAAKTELMLNLSKYNRTFGKSANSYMTIAKGHAALGDSLTAIDYADSALKLQPGMLEAVQLKQEMREDDTIY
;
A
#
# COMPACT_ATOMS: atom_id res chain seq x y z
N MET A 1 -6.15 22.37 -6.10
CA MET A 1 -7.50 22.47 -5.50
C MET A 1 -7.81 21.15 -4.81
N LYS A 2 -7.87 21.12 -3.48
CA LYS A 2 -8.04 19.88 -2.66
C LYS A 2 -9.47 19.37 -2.54
N ILE A 3 -10.42 20.00 -3.24
CA ILE A 3 -11.87 19.75 -3.10
C ILE A 3 -12.35 18.46 -3.78
N PHE A 4 -11.53 17.84 -4.62
CA PHE A 4 -11.84 16.57 -5.30
C PHE A 4 -11.00 15.39 -4.78
N GLU A 5 -10.15 15.61 -3.76
CA GLU A 5 -9.31 14.54 -3.19
C GLU A 5 -10.20 13.57 -2.40
N GLY A 6 -10.16 12.28 -2.78
CA GLY A 6 -10.96 11.21 -2.17
C GLY A 6 -12.36 11.02 -2.78
N LEU A 7 -12.70 11.77 -3.84
CA LEU A 7 -13.93 11.55 -4.62
C LEU A 7 -13.66 10.61 -5.79
N VAL A 8 -14.60 9.70 -6.04
CA VAL A 8 -14.55 8.82 -7.23
C VAL A 8 -14.99 9.60 -8.46
N LEU A 9 -14.53 9.20 -9.66
CA LEU A 9 -14.82 9.89 -10.92
C LEU A 9 -16.34 10.15 -11.15
N TYR A 10 -17.19 9.18 -10.80
CA TYR A 10 -18.64 9.34 -10.91
C TYR A 10 -19.19 10.41 -9.95
N GLU A 11 -18.57 10.63 -8.78
CA GLU A 11 -18.98 11.65 -7.80
C GLU A 11 -18.64 13.05 -8.30
N ILE A 12 -17.49 13.20 -8.97
CA ILE A 12 -17.10 14.44 -9.64
C ILE A 12 -18.08 14.74 -10.78
N ALA A 13 -18.41 13.74 -11.60
CA ALA A 13 -19.38 13.90 -12.68
C ALA A 13 -20.76 14.29 -12.13
N LEU A 14 -21.19 13.67 -11.04
CA LEU A 14 -22.47 13.93 -10.38
C LEU A 14 -22.52 15.34 -9.76
N LEU A 15 -21.41 15.82 -9.19
CA LEU A 15 -21.25 17.20 -8.72
C LEU A 15 -21.38 18.20 -9.88
N CYS A 16 -20.61 18.02 -10.96
CA CYS A 16 -20.64 18.91 -12.12
C CYS A 16 -22.02 18.93 -12.78
N LEU A 17 -22.65 17.77 -12.93
CA LEU A 17 -23.99 17.65 -13.50
C LEU A 17 -25.03 18.33 -12.60
N GLY A 18 -24.91 18.16 -11.28
CA GLY A 18 -25.77 18.83 -10.30
C GLY A 18 -25.67 20.35 -10.38
N ILE A 19 -24.46 20.90 -10.46
CA ILE A 19 -24.22 22.36 -10.61
C ILE A 19 -24.83 22.86 -11.93
N LEU A 20 -24.58 22.18 -13.05
CA LEU A 20 -25.11 22.57 -14.35
C LEU A 20 -26.64 22.56 -14.36
N MET A 21 -27.24 21.52 -13.78
CA MET A 21 -28.69 21.41 -13.68
C MET A 21 -29.28 22.47 -12.75
N PHE A 22 -28.59 22.82 -11.65
CA PHE A 22 -28.99 23.90 -10.75
C PHE A 22 -29.02 25.26 -11.46
N ILE A 23 -27.98 25.56 -12.25
CA ILE A 23 -27.90 26.80 -13.04
C ILE A 23 -29.02 26.84 -14.09
N LEU A 24 -29.26 25.73 -14.81
CA LEU A 24 -30.36 25.62 -15.77
C LEU A 24 -31.72 25.88 -15.10
N LEU A 25 -31.95 25.28 -13.93
CA LEU A 25 -33.17 25.48 -13.13
C LEU A 25 -33.34 26.93 -12.69
N LEU A 26 -32.25 27.64 -12.35
CA LEU A 26 -32.30 29.07 -12.06
C LEU A 26 -32.72 29.90 -13.28
N PHE A 27 -32.22 29.59 -14.47
CA PHE A 27 -32.65 30.27 -15.72
C PHE A 27 -34.13 30.00 -16.02
N ILE A 28 -34.59 28.76 -15.87
CA ILE A 28 -36.00 28.39 -16.09
C ILE A 28 -36.89 29.08 -15.05
N LEU A 29 -36.45 29.17 -13.79
CA LEU A 29 -37.17 29.88 -12.72
C LEU A 29 -37.37 31.35 -13.09
N MET A 30 -36.29 32.02 -13.48
CA MET A 30 -36.33 33.40 -13.91
C MET A 30 -37.30 33.59 -15.08
N TYR A 31 -37.25 32.70 -16.09
CA TYR A 31 -38.19 32.71 -17.22
C TYR A 31 -39.66 32.53 -16.79
N PHE A 32 -39.94 31.59 -15.88
CA PHE A 32 -41.29 31.32 -15.38
C PHE A 32 -41.85 32.49 -14.57
N VAL A 33 -40.99 33.16 -13.79
CA VAL A 33 -41.34 34.36 -13.03
C VAL A 33 -41.70 35.50 -14.00
N PHE A 34 -40.88 35.77 -15.02
CA PHE A 34 -41.18 36.81 -16.02
C PHE A 34 -42.46 36.52 -16.83
N LYS A 35 -42.73 35.24 -17.14
CA LYS A 35 -43.94 34.81 -17.86
C LYS A 35 -45.16 34.59 -16.96
N LYS A 36 -45.09 34.87 -15.65
CA LYS A 36 -46.16 34.62 -14.66
C LYS A 36 -46.73 33.19 -14.71
N ARG A 37 -45.88 32.20 -14.97
CA ARG A 37 -46.27 30.77 -14.98
C ARG A 37 -46.18 30.16 -13.59
N SER A 38 -46.85 29.02 -13.39
CA SER A 38 -46.83 28.31 -12.11
C SER A 38 -45.44 27.74 -11.80
N VAL A 39 -44.82 28.19 -10.71
CA VAL A 39 -43.49 27.74 -10.26
C VAL A 39 -43.50 26.46 -9.43
N LYS A 40 -44.68 25.92 -9.08
CA LYS A 40 -44.84 24.76 -8.19
C LYS A 40 -44.05 23.52 -8.65
N VAL A 41 -44.10 23.21 -9.95
CA VAL A 41 -43.36 22.08 -10.54
C VAL A 41 -41.85 22.29 -10.41
N LEU A 42 -41.40 23.53 -10.58
CA LEU A 42 -39.98 23.86 -10.50
C LEU A 42 -39.45 23.77 -9.07
N MET A 43 -40.23 24.23 -8.08
CA MET A 43 -39.88 24.08 -6.67
C MET A 43 -39.72 22.62 -6.25
N PHE A 44 -40.50 21.70 -6.83
CA PHE A 44 -40.35 20.28 -6.58
C PHE A 44 -39.08 19.67 -7.22
N LEU A 45 -38.57 20.27 -8.30
CA LEU A 45 -37.35 19.80 -8.98
C LEU A 45 -36.05 20.31 -8.34
N PHE A 46 -36.11 21.45 -7.62
CA PHE A 46 -34.95 22.10 -6.98
C PHE A 46 -34.19 21.27 -5.93
N PRO A 47 -34.80 20.35 -5.16
CA PRO A 47 -34.07 19.49 -4.23
C PRO A 47 -33.12 18.49 -4.92
N PHE A 48 -33.46 18.02 -6.13
CA PHE A 48 -32.65 17.04 -6.85
C PHE A 48 -31.20 17.48 -7.12
N PRO A 49 -30.94 18.66 -7.75
CA PRO A 49 -29.56 19.14 -7.95
C PRO A 49 -28.86 19.43 -6.61
N ILE A 50 -29.59 19.89 -5.58
CA ILE A 50 -29.02 20.16 -4.26
C ILE A 50 -28.48 18.87 -3.63
N ILE A 51 -29.24 17.78 -3.71
CA ILE A 51 -28.81 16.45 -3.23
C ILE A 51 -27.59 15.97 -4.03
N MET A 52 -27.60 16.14 -5.36
CA MET A 52 -26.47 15.77 -6.20
C MET A 52 -25.19 16.54 -5.84
N ILE A 53 -25.29 17.84 -5.57
CA ILE A 53 -24.16 18.67 -5.15
C ILE A 53 -23.69 18.30 -3.73
N ALA A 54 -24.62 17.96 -2.83
CA ALA A 54 -24.31 17.65 -1.43
C ALA A 54 -23.75 16.23 -1.24
N TYR A 55 -24.07 15.28 -2.12
CA TYR A 55 -23.70 13.87 -1.96
C TYR A 55 -22.18 13.63 -1.80
N PRO A 56 -21.30 14.20 -2.64
CA PRO A 56 -19.86 13.98 -2.51
C PRO A 56 -19.28 14.56 -1.21
N SER A 57 -19.84 15.66 -0.72
CA SER A 57 -19.42 16.29 0.54
C SER A 57 -19.70 15.40 1.77
N VAL A 58 -20.81 14.66 1.78
CA VAL A 58 -21.10 13.72 2.87
C VAL A 58 -20.13 12.52 2.82
N LYS A 59 -19.79 12.05 1.62
CA LYS A 59 -18.87 10.93 1.41
C LYS A 59 -17.43 11.25 1.80
N SER A 60 -16.96 12.47 1.54
CA SER A 60 -15.61 12.89 1.93
C SER A 60 -15.44 12.96 3.46
N VAL A 61 -16.46 13.45 4.18
CA VAL A 61 -16.47 13.44 5.66
C VAL A 61 -16.48 12.02 6.21
N GLN A 62 -17.29 11.11 5.64
CA GLN A 62 -17.29 9.70 6.02
C GLN A 62 -15.92 9.04 5.81
N PHE A 63 -15.24 9.34 4.70
CA PHE A 63 -13.90 8.85 4.44
C PHE A 63 -12.89 9.35 5.49
N GLY A 64 -12.88 10.66 5.76
CA GLY A 64 -12.01 11.25 6.77
C GLY A 64 -12.21 10.63 8.16
N ASN A 65 -13.47 10.44 8.57
CA ASN A 65 -13.81 9.75 9.81
C ASN A 65 -13.34 8.29 9.81
N GLY A 66 -13.51 7.58 8.69
CA GLY A 66 -13.02 6.21 8.52
C GLY A 66 -11.50 6.10 8.71
N ILE A 67 -10.73 7.04 8.17
CA ILE A 67 -9.27 7.11 8.37
C ILE A 67 -8.91 7.36 9.83
N THR A 68 -9.61 8.27 10.51
CA THR A 68 -9.38 8.54 11.94
C THR A 68 -9.66 7.31 12.80
N ILE A 69 -10.80 6.64 12.59
CA ILE A 69 -11.16 5.41 13.31
C ILE A 69 -10.12 4.31 13.04
N THR A 70 -9.64 4.20 11.80
CA THR A 70 -8.58 3.24 11.43
C THR A 70 -7.30 3.49 12.23
N LYS A 71 -6.88 4.75 12.41
CA LYS A 71 -5.72 5.10 13.25
C LYS A 71 -5.93 4.73 14.71
N GLU A 72 -7.13 5.00 15.25
CA GLU A 72 -7.47 4.68 16.63
C GLU A 72 -7.46 3.18 16.89
N LEU A 73 -8.13 2.38 16.05
CA LEU A 73 -8.14 0.92 16.14
C LEU A 73 -6.74 0.32 15.98
N THR A 74 -5.92 0.89 15.07
CA THR A 74 -4.52 0.47 14.91
C THR A 74 -3.71 0.75 16.17
N ALA A 75 -3.91 1.90 16.81
CA ALA A 75 -3.24 2.23 18.08
C ALA A 75 -3.71 1.34 19.24
N GLN A 76 -5.01 0.99 19.27
CA GLN A 76 -5.56 0.05 20.24
C GLN A 76 -4.92 -1.34 20.10
N LEU A 77 -4.86 -1.89 18.89
CA LEU A 77 -4.22 -3.19 18.64
C LEU A 77 -2.71 -3.19 18.94
N LYS A 78 -2.05 -2.05 18.81
CA LYS A 78 -0.64 -1.93 19.21
C LYS A 78 -0.46 -2.07 20.73
N ASN A 79 -1.41 -1.57 21.51
CA ASN A 79 -1.39 -1.62 22.97
C ASN A 79 -1.97 -2.93 23.51
N ASP A 80 -2.97 -3.51 22.84
CA ASP A 80 -3.54 -4.83 23.11
C ASP A 80 -3.63 -5.68 21.83
N PRO A 81 -2.56 -6.43 21.51
CA PRO A 81 -2.51 -7.25 20.30
C PRO A 81 -3.50 -8.44 20.29
N LYS A 82 -4.15 -8.74 21.42
CA LYS A 82 -5.09 -9.87 21.53
C LYS A 82 -6.54 -9.45 21.46
N ASP A 83 -6.82 -8.15 21.33
CA ASP A 83 -8.17 -7.64 21.18
C ASP A 83 -8.79 -8.10 19.83
N LYS A 84 -9.66 -9.11 19.92
CA LYS A 84 -10.35 -9.69 18.77
C LYS A 84 -11.41 -8.74 18.21
N GLU A 85 -12.02 -7.90 19.04
CA GLU A 85 -13.05 -6.96 18.62
C GLU A 85 -12.42 -5.82 17.82
N ALA A 86 -11.35 -5.21 18.34
CA ALA A 86 -10.59 -4.20 17.62
C ALA A 86 -10.02 -4.75 16.30
N LYS A 87 -9.56 -6.00 16.29
CA LYS A 87 -9.09 -6.68 15.08
C LYS A 87 -10.19 -6.80 14.02
N SER A 88 -11.37 -7.28 14.42
CA SER A 88 -12.50 -7.43 13.50
C SER A 88 -13.02 -6.08 13.00
N ALA A 89 -13.10 -5.08 13.88
CA ALA A 89 -13.52 -3.72 13.51
C ALA A 89 -12.55 -3.08 12.52
N LEU A 90 -11.24 -3.27 12.72
CA LEU A 90 -10.21 -2.74 11.82
C LEU A 90 -10.32 -3.36 10.43
N VAL A 91 -10.48 -4.69 10.33
CA VAL A 91 -10.70 -5.37 9.04
C VAL A 91 -11.95 -4.85 8.35
N GLY A 92 -13.06 -4.71 9.08
CA GLY A 92 -14.31 -4.16 8.53
C GLY A 92 -14.13 -2.75 7.98
N LYS A 93 -13.38 -1.89 8.69
CA LYS A 93 -13.09 -0.52 8.24
C LYS A 93 -12.17 -0.48 7.04
N LEU A 94 -11.15 -1.33 6.97
CA LEU A 94 -10.28 -1.39 5.79
C LEU A 94 -11.06 -1.81 4.54
N ASN A 95 -11.96 -2.79 4.65
CA ASN A 95 -12.81 -3.21 3.53
C ASN A 95 -13.76 -2.09 3.08
N GLU A 96 -14.31 -1.28 4.00
CA GLU A 96 -15.15 -0.13 3.65
C GLU A 96 -14.38 0.96 2.88
N LEU A 97 -13.07 1.07 3.13
CA LEU A 97 -12.22 2.11 2.56
C LEU A 97 -11.44 1.67 1.32
N GLN A 98 -11.31 0.36 1.07
CA GLN A 98 -10.55 -0.22 -0.04
C GLN A 98 -11.05 0.23 -1.42
N ASP A 99 -12.35 0.37 -1.61
CA ASP A 99 -12.95 0.69 -2.91
C ASP A 99 -12.84 2.18 -3.28
N LYS A 100 -12.22 3.00 -2.43
CA LYS A 100 -12.11 4.44 -2.65
C LYS A 100 -10.81 4.79 -3.35
N TYR A 101 -10.89 5.76 -4.26
CA TYR A 101 -9.69 6.29 -4.90
C TYR A 101 -8.83 7.03 -3.87
N ILE A 102 -7.63 6.50 -3.64
CA ILE A 102 -6.65 7.05 -2.71
C ILE A 102 -5.53 7.69 -3.52
N ASN A 103 -5.30 8.98 -3.28
CA ASN A 103 -4.23 9.72 -3.94
C ASN A 103 -3.40 10.54 -2.95
N ASP A 104 -3.26 10.00 -1.73
CA ASP A 104 -2.53 10.65 -0.65
C ASP A 104 -1.55 9.64 0.00
N PRO A 105 -0.23 9.91 -0.03
CA PRO A 105 0.78 9.08 0.62
C PRO A 105 0.51 8.85 2.12
N ALA A 106 -0.09 9.82 2.82
CA ALA A 106 -0.36 9.68 4.24
C ALA A 106 -1.48 8.66 4.52
N THR A 107 -2.49 8.61 3.64
CA THR A 107 -3.56 7.60 3.68
C THR A 107 -3.00 6.19 3.48
N PHE A 108 -2.10 6.01 2.51
CA PHE A 108 -1.42 4.74 2.31
C PHE A 108 -0.59 4.30 3.52
N LEU A 109 0.09 5.23 4.20
CA LEU A 109 0.78 4.92 5.44
C LEU A 109 -0.17 4.47 6.56
N VAL A 110 -1.38 5.02 6.64
CA VAL A 110 -2.38 4.56 7.62
C VAL A 110 -2.74 3.10 7.36
N PHE A 111 -3.00 2.75 6.10
CA PHE A 111 -3.31 1.37 5.72
C PHE A 111 -2.14 0.42 5.96
N ALA A 112 -0.92 0.87 5.65
CA ALA A 112 0.27 0.10 5.95
C ALA A 112 0.41 -0.22 7.46
N ASN A 113 0.22 0.77 8.32
CA ASN A 113 0.24 0.57 9.78
C ASN A 113 -0.89 -0.35 10.25
N ALA A 114 -2.10 -0.22 9.68
CA ALA A 114 -3.22 -1.07 10.00
C ALA A 114 -2.95 -2.54 9.64
N HIS A 115 -2.49 -2.81 8.42
CA HIS A 115 -2.13 -4.17 8.00
C HIS A 115 -0.96 -4.73 8.84
N ALA A 116 0.03 -3.91 9.17
CA ALA A 116 1.10 -4.34 10.07
C ALA A 116 0.59 -4.71 11.47
N ALA A 117 -0.35 -3.94 12.03
CA ALA A 117 -0.98 -4.26 13.31
C ALA A 117 -1.85 -5.54 13.25
N LEU A 118 -2.42 -5.86 12.10
CA LEU A 118 -3.15 -7.09 11.86
C LEU A 118 -2.23 -8.32 11.69
N GLY A 119 -0.92 -8.10 11.52
CA GLY A 119 0.09 -9.12 11.23
C GLY A 119 0.31 -9.36 9.73
N ASP A 120 -0.37 -8.63 8.86
CA ASP A 120 -0.27 -8.75 7.40
C ASP A 120 0.83 -7.83 6.87
N THR A 121 2.08 -8.26 7.09
CA THR A 121 3.25 -7.43 6.77
C THR A 121 3.47 -7.30 5.26
N SER A 122 2.98 -8.25 4.45
CA SER A 122 3.07 -8.17 2.98
C SER A 122 2.18 -7.07 2.42
N MET A 123 0.90 -7.02 2.82
CA MET A 123 0.01 -5.93 2.40
C MET A 123 0.48 -4.59 2.96
N ALA A 124 1.03 -4.57 4.17
CA ALA A 124 1.60 -3.36 4.74
C ALA A 124 2.69 -2.76 3.84
N VAL A 125 3.60 -3.60 3.34
CA VAL A 125 4.66 -3.19 2.41
C VAL A 125 4.10 -2.72 1.07
N ASN A 126 3.10 -3.40 0.52
CA ASN A 126 2.46 -2.98 -0.75
C ASN A 126 1.85 -1.57 -0.66
N PHE A 127 1.24 -1.22 0.47
CA PHE A 127 0.71 0.13 0.68
C PHE A 127 1.83 1.16 0.83
N ILE A 128 2.96 0.80 1.44
CA ILE A 128 4.14 1.68 1.47
C ILE A 128 4.71 1.91 0.06
N ASP A 129 4.75 0.87 -0.78
CA ASP A 129 5.16 1.02 -2.18
C ASP A 129 4.22 1.97 -2.93
N SER A 130 2.92 1.88 -2.68
CA SER A 130 1.93 2.82 -3.23
C SER A 130 2.15 4.26 -2.73
N ALA A 131 2.53 4.44 -1.46
CA ALA A 131 2.87 5.76 -0.91
C ALA A 131 4.12 6.36 -1.57
N LEU A 132 5.17 5.54 -1.76
CA LEU A 132 6.43 5.96 -2.36
C LEU A 132 6.33 6.16 -3.87
N ALA A 133 5.42 5.46 -4.55
CA ALA A 133 5.11 5.70 -5.96
C ALA A 133 4.50 7.08 -6.20
N LEU A 134 3.70 7.58 -5.25
CA LEU A 134 3.16 8.95 -5.29
C LEU A 134 4.20 10.00 -4.87
N ASN A 135 5.00 9.70 -3.85
CA ASN A 135 6.06 10.58 -3.36
C ASN A 135 7.26 9.78 -2.87
N THR A 136 8.31 9.72 -3.69
CA THR A 136 9.53 8.94 -3.42
C THR A 136 10.30 9.44 -2.19
N GLU A 137 10.10 10.69 -1.78
CA GLU A 137 10.78 11.29 -0.63
C GLU A 137 9.87 11.38 0.61
N TYR A 138 8.76 10.62 0.64
CA TYR A 138 7.86 10.62 1.78
C TYR A 138 8.51 9.95 3.00
N THR A 139 9.19 10.76 3.83
CA THR A 139 9.97 10.34 4.99
C THR A 139 9.25 9.36 5.93
N PRO A 140 7.95 9.53 6.25
CA PRO A 140 7.24 8.56 7.08
C PRO A 140 7.18 7.14 6.47
N ALA A 141 7.01 7.01 5.16
CA ALA A 141 7.05 5.71 4.48
C ALA A 141 8.47 5.10 4.49
N LEU A 142 9.50 5.92 4.25
CA LEU A 142 10.90 5.47 4.34
C LEU A 142 11.28 5.02 5.77
N ASN A 143 10.73 5.68 6.80
CA ASN A 143 10.89 5.26 8.19
C ASN A 143 10.22 3.92 8.45
N PHE A 144 9.01 3.72 7.92
CA PHE A 144 8.29 2.46 8.03
C PHE A 144 9.05 1.31 7.38
N GLU A 145 9.62 1.50 6.18
CA GLU A 145 10.44 0.48 5.52
C GLU A 145 11.60 -0.01 6.39
N ARG A 146 12.27 0.93 7.07
CA ARG A 146 13.38 0.61 7.98
C ARG A 146 12.93 -0.16 9.22
N GLN A 147 11.80 0.22 9.80
CA GLN A 147 11.28 -0.41 11.02
C GLN A 147 10.74 -1.83 10.76
N THR A 148 10.09 -2.04 9.62
CA THR A 148 9.48 -3.32 9.25
C THR A 148 10.43 -4.26 8.51
N GLN A 149 11.65 -3.81 8.23
CA GLN A 149 12.59 -4.50 7.34
C GLN A 149 11.92 -4.85 6.00
N ALA A 150 11.14 -3.93 5.44
CA ALA A 150 10.38 -4.14 4.20
C ALA A 150 11.21 -4.78 3.06
N PRO A 151 12.49 -4.41 2.84
CA PRO A 151 13.31 -5.10 1.84
C PRO A 151 13.46 -6.60 2.06
N LEU A 152 13.52 -7.09 3.30
CA LEU A 152 13.58 -8.53 3.62
C LEU A 152 12.28 -9.25 3.19
N ILE A 153 11.13 -8.63 3.45
CA ILE A 153 9.82 -9.17 3.08
C ILE A 153 9.72 -9.28 1.56
N ARG A 154 10.17 -8.24 0.83
CA ARG A 154 10.20 -8.25 -0.63
C ARG A 154 11.16 -9.32 -1.17
N ILE A 155 12.39 -9.41 -0.63
CA ILE A 155 13.36 -10.47 -0.97
C ILE A 155 12.74 -11.86 -0.85
N ASN A 156 12.07 -12.14 0.27
CA ASN A 156 11.42 -13.44 0.48
C ASN A 156 10.29 -13.70 -0.53
N GLY A 157 9.49 -12.67 -0.84
CA GLY A 157 8.46 -12.75 -1.86
C GLY A 157 9.02 -13.01 -3.27
N ASP A 158 10.09 -12.31 -3.65
CA ASP A 158 10.71 -12.45 -4.97
C ASP A 158 11.42 -13.81 -5.11
N MET A 159 12.09 -14.30 -4.06
CA MET A 159 12.64 -15.66 -4.03
C MET A 159 11.53 -16.72 -4.18
N ALA A 160 10.37 -16.52 -3.54
CA ALA A 160 9.24 -17.45 -3.69
C ALA A 160 8.67 -17.44 -5.12
N LYS A 161 8.56 -16.28 -5.77
CA LYS A 161 8.19 -16.19 -7.19
C LYS A 161 9.19 -16.96 -8.05
N LEU A 162 10.50 -16.74 -7.85
CA LEU A 162 11.55 -17.41 -8.62
C LEU A 162 11.60 -18.92 -8.37
N ALA A 163 11.24 -19.40 -7.19
CA ALA A 163 11.09 -20.84 -6.93
C ALA A 163 10.00 -21.48 -7.81
N THR A 164 8.92 -20.74 -8.10
CA THR A 164 7.85 -21.21 -9.00
C THR A 164 8.13 -20.94 -10.48
N ASN A 165 8.84 -19.86 -10.79
CA ASN A 165 9.19 -19.45 -12.14
C ASN A 165 10.64 -18.92 -12.18
N PRO A 166 11.64 -19.79 -12.36
CA PRO A 166 13.06 -19.42 -12.31
C PRO A 166 13.52 -18.45 -13.41
N TYR A 167 12.69 -18.24 -14.44
CA TYR A 167 13.00 -17.38 -15.60
C TYR A 167 12.27 -16.03 -15.55
N ASP A 168 11.57 -15.70 -14.46
CA ASP A 168 10.89 -14.41 -14.31
C ASP A 168 11.90 -13.24 -14.20
N ILE A 169 12.05 -12.50 -15.30
CA ILE A 169 12.98 -11.37 -15.40
C ILE A 169 12.59 -10.23 -14.45
N ALA A 170 11.30 -10.00 -14.25
CA ALA A 170 10.83 -8.94 -13.36
C ALA A 170 11.18 -9.28 -11.92
N ALA A 171 10.89 -10.51 -11.47
CA ALA A 171 11.23 -10.97 -10.13
C ALA A 171 12.75 -10.98 -9.89
N LYS A 172 13.58 -11.36 -10.88
CA LYS A 172 15.05 -11.25 -10.75
C LYS A 172 15.51 -9.81 -10.56
N THR A 173 14.94 -8.88 -11.34
CA THR A 173 15.29 -7.45 -11.27
C THR A 173 14.89 -6.83 -9.92
N GLU A 174 13.68 -7.13 -9.45
CA GLU A 174 13.18 -6.70 -8.13
C GLU A 174 14.04 -7.28 -7.01
N LEU A 175 14.37 -8.57 -7.08
CA LEU A 175 15.22 -9.23 -6.09
C LEU A 175 16.60 -8.59 -6.01
N MET A 176 17.27 -8.34 -7.14
CA MET A 176 18.57 -7.65 -7.16
C MET A 176 18.49 -6.24 -6.53
N LEU A 177 17.45 -5.47 -6.86
CA LEU A 177 17.24 -4.16 -6.27
C LEU A 177 17.04 -4.25 -4.75
N ASN A 178 16.21 -5.18 -4.29
CA ASN A 178 15.90 -5.34 -2.88
C ASN A 178 17.09 -5.85 -2.08
N LEU A 179 17.91 -6.75 -2.63
CA LEU A 179 19.19 -7.20 -2.05
C LEU A 179 20.17 -6.04 -1.88
N SER A 180 20.30 -5.17 -2.89
CA SER A 180 21.18 -4.00 -2.81
C SER A 180 20.75 -3.01 -1.72
N LYS A 181 19.44 -2.75 -1.61
CA LYS A 181 18.85 -1.91 -0.54
C LYS A 181 19.08 -2.54 0.83
N TYR A 182 18.78 -3.83 0.95
CA TYR A 182 18.95 -4.59 2.20
C TYR A 182 20.40 -4.60 2.66
N ASN A 183 21.36 -4.82 1.76
CA ASN A 183 22.78 -4.77 2.09
C ASN A 183 23.22 -3.37 2.56
N ARG A 184 22.78 -2.30 1.88
CA ARG A 184 23.10 -0.93 2.30
C ARG A 184 22.57 -0.59 3.69
N THR A 185 21.38 -1.10 4.05
CA THR A 185 20.72 -0.78 5.32
C THR A 185 21.15 -1.70 6.46
N PHE A 186 21.37 -2.99 6.20
CA PHE A 186 21.53 -4.04 7.22
C PHE A 186 22.81 -4.88 7.09
N GLY A 187 23.66 -4.64 6.07
CA GLY A 187 24.72 -5.53 5.57
C GLY A 187 25.95 -5.78 6.45
N LYS A 188 25.82 -5.82 7.77
CA LYS A 188 26.93 -6.08 8.71
C LYS A 188 26.56 -7.07 9.82
N SER A 189 25.85 -8.14 9.46
CA SER A 189 25.57 -9.24 10.38
C SER A 189 25.62 -10.58 9.65
N ALA A 190 25.89 -11.67 10.38
CA ALA A 190 25.90 -13.01 9.81
C ALA A 190 24.56 -13.34 9.12
N ASN A 191 23.44 -13.00 9.77
CA ASN A 191 22.09 -13.20 9.21
C ASN A 191 21.83 -12.34 7.96
N SER A 192 22.36 -11.12 7.93
CA SER A 192 22.24 -10.24 6.75
C SER A 192 23.00 -10.84 5.57
N TYR A 193 24.23 -11.29 5.79
CA TYR A 193 25.01 -11.98 4.76
C TYR A 193 24.35 -13.28 4.31
N MET A 194 23.76 -14.05 5.23
CA MET A 194 23.02 -15.27 4.87
C MET A 194 21.79 -14.96 4.01
N THR A 195 21.05 -13.90 4.33
CA THR A 195 19.90 -13.45 3.52
C THR A 195 20.35 -13.08 2.12
N ILE A 196 21.45 -12.33 2.01
CA ILE A 196 21.99 -11.92 0.71
C ILE A 196 22.48 -13.13 -0.08
N ALA A 197 23.15 -14.08 0.57
CA ALA A 197 23.60 -15.33 -0.03
C ALA A 197 22.44 -16.13 -0.65
N LYS A 198 21.35 -16.33 0.10
CA LYS A 198 20.13 -17.00 -0.40
C LYS A 198 19.51 -16.28 -1.59
N GLY A 199 19.50 -14.94 -1.56
CA GLY A 199 19.03 -14.13 -2.67
C GLY A 199 19.84 -14.33 -3.95
N HIS A 200 21.17 -14.32 -3.86
CA HIS A 200 22.04 -14.60 -5.01
C HIS A 200 21.90 -16.05 -5.50
N ALA A 201 21.71 -17.01 -4.61
CA ALA A 201 21.41 -18.40 -4.99
C ALA A 201 20.10 -18.49 -5.80
N ALA A 202 19.04 -17.79 -5.37
CA ALA A 202 17.76 -17.73 -6.10
C ALA A 202 17.88 -17.03 -7.47
N LEU A 203 18.88 -16.17 -7.67
CA LEU A 203 19.20 -15.56 -8.96
C LEU A 203 19.96 -16.51 -9.91
N GLY A 204 20.53 -17.60 -9.38
CA GLY A 204 21.46 -18.50 -10.08
C GLY A 204 22.91 -18.02 -10.05
N ASP A 205 23.26 -17.13 -9.12
CA ASP A 205 24.60 -16.54 -8.95
C ASP A 205 25.36 -17.28 -7.84
N SER A 206 25.76 -18.51 -8.13
CA SER A 206 26.40 -19.43 -7.18
C SER A 206 27.67 -18.86 -6.56
N LEU A 207 28.51 -18.17 -7.35
CA LEU A 207 29.77 -17.58 -6.87
C LEU A 207 29.50 -16.51 -5.80
N THR A 208 28.62 -15.55 -6.09
CA THR A 208 28.32 -14.48 -5.15
C THR A 208 27.57 -15.01 -3.93
N ALA A 209 26.70 -16.02 -4.11
CA ALA A 209 26.04 -16.71 -2.99
C ALA A 209 27.05 -17.35 -2.03
N ILE A 210 28.05 -18.05 -2.56
CA ILE A 210 29.12 -18.67 -1.77
C ILE A 210 29.95 -17.62 -1.03
N ASP A 211 30.32 -16.52 -1.69
CA ASP A 211 31.12 -15.45 -1.08
C ASP A 211 30.42 -14.80 0.13
N TYR A 212 29.10 -14.56 0.02
CA TYR A 212 28.31 -14.05 1.13
C TYR A 212 28.09 -15.10 2.22
N ALA A 213 27.91 -16.39 1.88
CA ALA A 213 27.84 -17.46 2.86
C ALA A 213 29.14 -17.61 3.66
N ASP A 214 30.29 -17.48 3.00
CA ASP A 214 31.60 -17.43 3.67
C ASP A 214 31.75 -16.22 4.57
N SER A 215 31.25 -15.06 4.14
CA SER A 215 31.22 -13.86 4.98
C SER A 215 30.33 -14.05 6.21
N ALA A 216 29.21 -14.77 6.10
CA ALA A 216 28.37 -15.14 7.22
C ALA A 216 29.10 -16.09 8.20
N LEU A 217 29.78 -17.13 7.68
CA LEU A 217 30.54 -18.08 8.49
C LEU A 217 31.74 -17.46 9.20
N LYS A 218 32.39 -16.46 8.61
CA LYS A 218 33.46 -15.69 9.29
C LYS A 218 32.95 -15.00 10.55
N LEU A 219 31.70 -14.51 10.53
CA LEU A 219 31.08 -13.87 11.68
C LEU A 219 30.44 -14.89 12.64
N GLN A 220 29.91 -15.99 12.12
CA GLN A 220 29.27 -17.06 12.88
C GLN A 220 29.69 -18.44 12.35
N PRO A 221 30.82 -19.00 12.82
CA PRO A 221 31.40 -20.23 12.27
C PRO A 221 30.51 -21.48 12.34
N GLY A 222 29.51 -21.50 13.24
CA GLY A 222 28.56 -22.61 13.41
C GLY A 222 27.24 -22.46 12.66
N MET A 223 27.13 -21.53 11.71
CA MET A 223 25.88 -21.30 10.97
C MET A 223 25.63 -22.44 9.97
N LEU A 224 24.81 -23.43 10.37
CA LEU A 224 24.48 -24.60 9.55
C LEU A 224 23.92 -24.23 8.19
N GLU A 225 23.03 -23.22 8.12
CA GLU A 225 22.42 -22.78 6.86
C GLU A 225 23.46 -22.34 5.83
N ALA A 226 24.53 -21.66 6.26
CA ALA A 226 25.59 -21.19 5.37
C ALA A 226 26.46 -22.35 4.86
N VAL A 227 26.67 -23.38 5.67
CA VAL A 227 27.39 -24.59 5.24
C VAL A 227 26.58 -25.36 4.21
N GLN A 228 25.27 -25.54 4.46
CA GLN A 228 24.35 -26.23 3.55
C GLN A 228 24.24 -25.53 2.21
N LEU A 229 24.00 -24.21 2.20
CA LEU A 229 23.90 -23.44 0.97
C LEU A 229 25.18 -23.57 0.11
N LYS A 230 26.35 -23.54 0.74
CA LYS A 230 27.63 -23.73 0.01
C LYS A 230 27.77 -25.12 -0.60
N GLN A 231 27.23 -26.16 0.05
CA GLN A 231 27.26 -27.51 -0.50
C GLN A 231 26.33 -27.59 -1.72
N GLU A 232 25.09 -27.13 -1.59
CA GLU A 232 24.10 -27.08 -2.67
C GLU A 232 24.64 -26.34 -3.91
N MET A 233 25.19 -25.14 -3.74
CA MET A 233 25.70 -24.33 -4.85
C MET A 233 26.94 -24.92 -5.54
N ARG A 234 27.75 -25.72 -4.84
CA ARG A 234 28.91 -26.41 -5.43
C ARG A 234 28.51 -27.63 -6.23
N GLU A 235 27.42 -28.29 -5.87
CA GLU A 235 26.90 -29.44 -6.60
C GLU A 235 26.25 -28.99 -7.92
N ASP A 236 25.57 -27.85 -7.93
CA ASP A 236 24.92 -27.31 -9.13
C ASP A 236 25.92 -26.88 -10.23
N ASP A 237 27.10 -26.39 -9.85
CA ASP A 237 28.20 -26.05 -10.77
C ASP A 237 28.92 -27.28 -11.38
N THR A 238 28.68 -28.48 -10.85
CA THR A 238 29.33 -29.72 -11.31
C THR A 238 28.50 -30.54 -12.31
N ILE A 239 27.32 -30.07 -12.71
CA ILE A 239 26.39 -30.79 -13.59
C ILE A 239 26.48 -30.35 -15.07
N TYR A 240 27.47 -29.52 -15.43
CA TYR A 240 27.74 -29.10 -16.83
C TYR A 240 29.08 -29.63 -17.37
#